data_AF-A0A2G2M4V8-F1
#
_entry.id   AF-A0A2G2M4V8-F1
#
_cell.length_a   1.000
_cell.length_b   1.000
_cell.length_c   1.000
_cell.angle_alpha   90.00
_cell.angle_beta   90.00
_cell.angle_gamma   90.00
#
_symmetry.space_group_name_H-M   'P 1'
#
loop_
_entity.id
_entity.type
_entity.pdbx_description
1 polymer ?
#
loop_
_entity_poly.entity_id
_entity_poly.type
_entity_poly.pdbx_seq_one_letter_code
_entity_poly.pdbx_strand_id
1 'polypeptide(L)'
;MSLFGVTIRPGKLGTKLTRENYAIIDNKCTTHEKVDDYYNMFWGEKRREAFLKIYEDESATTYTYAWCEEHKRKVLFNFDLNMKFFESLAHDEFSKEIDRFLKKNNAFKEITNLNLAIGKSGYYILILDEYCQIYIGTAKNIKRRVMSHWSKKKQFDRLIFGSVERSKLSIDSFRALDTTRILATFTDGVYTDEDDYINAFSSKFLANRTSGGIPEFGGLSILANAKHRNLEDFN
;
A
#
# COMPACT_ATOMS: atom_id res chain seq x y z
N MET A 1 22.46 7.74 1.96
CA MET A 1 22.26 7.69 3.43
C MET A 1 22.12 6.23 3.86
N SER A 2 22.51 5.86 5.09
CA SER A 2 22.25 4.52 5.63
C SER A 2 20.96 4.55 6.46
N LEU A 3 20.08 3.57 6.26
CA LEU A 3 18.87 3.36 7.05
C LEU A 3 18.73 1.86 7.29
N PHE A 4 18.49 1.43 8.53
CA PHE A 4 18.40 0.01 8.91
C PHE A 4 19.53 -0.85 8.33
N GLY A 5 20.77 -0.35 8.33
CA GLY A 5 21.94 -1.07 7.81
C GLY A 5 21.97 -1.27 6.28
N VAL A 6 21.12 -0.57 5.52
CA VAL A 6 21.16 -0.57 4.05
C VAL A 6 21.35 0.83 3.49
N THR A 7 22.07 0.91 2.36
CA THR A 7 22.27 2.18 1.66
C THR A 7 21.00 2.57 0.90
N ILE A 8 20.41 3.69 1.30
CA ILE A 8 19.30 4.34 0.60
C ILE A 8 19.84 5.41 -0.35
N ARG A 9 19.41 5.32 -1.61
CA ARG A 9 19.67 6.32 -2.65
C ARG A 9 18.35 6.99 -3.04
N PRO A 10 18.30 8.33 -3.17
CA PRO A 10 17.10 9.00 -3.64
C PRO A 10 16.78 8.55 -5.07
N GLY A 11 15.57 8.03 -5.28
CA GLY A 11 15.02 7.76 -6.60
C GLY A 11 14.20 8.95 -7.11
N LYS A 12 13.45 8.75 -8.21
CA LYS A 12 12.53 9.78 -8.77
C LYS A 12 11.46 10.24 -7.77
N LEU A 13 11.11 9.39 -6.79
CA LEU A 13 10.10 9.68 -5.76
C LEU A 13 10.72 10.21 -4.45
N GLY A 14 12.01 10.53 -4.44
CA GLY A 14 12.72 10.93 -3.23
C GLY A 14 12.82 9.82 -2.19
N THR A 15 13.10 10.21 -0.94
CA THR A 15 13.31 9.30 0.20
C THR A 15 12.21 9.39 1.26
N LYS A 16 11.27 10.33 1.10
CA LYS A 16 10.11 10.55 1.98
C LYS A 16 8.87 10.79 1.12
N LEU A 17 7.70 10.33 1.55
CA LEU A 17 6.44 10.63 0.89
C LEU A 17 6.14 12.13 1.00
N THR A 18 5.83 12.78 -0.12
CA THR A 18 5.33 14.15 -0.14
C THR A 18 4.19 14.27 -1.13
N ARG A 19 3.40 15.33 -1.01
CA ARG A 19 2.30 15.60 -1.92
C ARG A 19 2.78 15.74 -3.37
N GLU A 20 3.93 16.38 -3.57
CA GLU A 20 4.54 16.65 -4.87
C GLU A 20 5.02 15.37 -5.57
N ASN A 21 5.54 14.40 -4.79
CA ASN A 21 6.09 13.17 -5.33
C ASN A 21 5.09 12.01 -5.38
N TYR A 22 3.89 12.18 -4.82
CA TYR A 22 2.89 11.11 -4.71
C TYR A 22 2.20 10.81 -6.05
N ALA A 23 1.67 11.82 -6.73
CA ALA A 23 0.80 11.67 -7.90
C ALA A 23 1.49 12.05 -9.23
N ILE A 24 2.60 11.37 -9.54
CA ILE A 24 3.31 11.56 -10.81
C ILE A 24 2.55 10.84 -11.92
N ILE A 25 2.05 11.62 -12.89
CA ILE A 25 1.29 11.13 -14.04
C ILE A 25 2.07 10.04 -14.78
N ASP A 26 1.33 8.99 -15.11
CA ASP A 26 1.77 7.85 -15.89
C ASP A 26 0.53 7.38 -16.66
N ASN A 27 0.51 7.60 -17.97
CA ASN A 27 -0.67 7.30 -18.78
C ASN A 27 -0.79 5.82 -19.13
N LYS A 28 0.19 4.98 -18.75
CA LYS A 28 0.12 3.54 -19.01
C LYS A 28 -0.98 2.89 -18.16
N CYS A 29 -1.87 2.13 -18.81
CA CYS A 29 -2.83 1.25 -18.17
C CYS A 29 -2.11 0.04 -17.57
N THR A 30 -2.26 -0.16 -16.27
CA THR A 30 -1.70 -1.32 -15.54
C THR A 30 -2.77 -2.23 -14.95
N THR A 31 -4.04 -1.85 -15.15
CA THR A 31 -5.19 -2.54 -14.57
C THR A 31 -5.63 -3.74 -15.42
N HIS A 32 -5.43 -3.72 -16.74
CA HIS A 32 -5.90 -4.77 -17.66
C HIS A 32 -4.81 -5.36 -18.57
N GLU A 33 -3.54 -5.01 -18.35
CA GLU A 33 -2.38 -5.38 -19.20
C GLU A 33 -2.20 -6.90 -19.47
N LYS A 34 -2.94 -7.77 -18.77
CA LYS A 34 -2.82 -9.24 -18.86
C LYS A 34 -4.15 -9.97 -19.03
N VAL A 35 -5.21 -9.26 -19.39
CA VAL A 35 -6.53 -9.87 -19.57
C VAL A 35 -6.99 -9.61 -20.99
N ASP A 36 -6.84 -10.63 -21.83
CA ASP A 36 -7.45 -10.63 -23.15
C ASP A 36 -8.97 -10.49 -22.98
N ASP A 37 -9.55 -9.54 -23.71
CA ASP A 37 -10.98 -9.26 -23.67
C ASP A 37 -11.53 -8.92 -22.26
N TYR A 38 -10.73 -8.20 -21.45
CA TYR A 38 -11.15 -7.64 -20.14
C TYR A 38 -12.52 -6.95 -20.23
N TYR A 39 -12.75 -6.29 -21.36
CA TYR A 39 -13.96 -5.54 -21.64
C TYR A 39 -15.22 -6.41 -21.64
N ASN A 40 -15.27 -7.48 -22.46
CA ASN A 40 -16.44 -8.36 -22.49
C ASN A 40 -16.59 -9.14 -21.18
N MET A 41 -15.47 -9.46 -20.51
CA MET A 41 -15.50 -10.23 -19.27
C MET A 41 -16.13 -9.46 -18.10
N PHE A 42 -16.05 -8.12 -18.06
CA PHE A 42 -16.50 -7.34 -16.89
C PHE A 42 -17.60 -6.31 -17.18
N TRP A 43 -17.71 -5.78 -18.40
CA TRP A 43 -18.52 -4.59 -18.65
C TRP A 43 -19.59 -4.77 -19.74
N GLY A 44 -19.33 -5.63 -20.74
CA GLY A 44 -20.27 -5.99 -21.83
C GLY A 44 -20.60 -4.84 -22.79
N GLU A 45 -20.91 -5.12 -24.07
CA GLU A 45 -21.01 -4.16 -25.21
C GLU A 45 -21.63 -2.78 -24.91
N LYS A 46 -22.65 -2.69 -24.07
CA LYS A 46 -23.35 -1.44 -23.74
C LYS A 46 -22.46 -0.37 -23.07
N ARG A 47 -21.29 -0.75 -22.53
CA ARG A 47 -20.38 0.18 -21.84
C ARG A 47 -19.10 0.48 -22.62
N ARG A 48 -18.99 0.04 -23.89
CA ARG A 48 -17.73 0.08 -24.68
C ARG A 48 -17.32 1.49 -24.95
N GLU A 49 -18.26 2.30 -25.39
CA GLU A 49 -18.02 3.69 -25.75
C GLU A 49 -17.53 4.49 -24.54
N ALA A 50 -18.22 4.36 -23.39
CA ALA A 50 -17.81 5.02 -22.15
C ALA A 50 -16.46 4.51 -21.63
N PHE A 51 -16.18 3.21 -21.77
CA PHE A 51 -14.90 2.61 -21.41
C PHE A 51 -13.77 3.12 -22.31
N LEU A 52 -13.94 3.11 -23.63
CA LEU A 52 -12.90 3.55 -24.58
C LEU A 52 -12.65 5.06 -24.54
N LYS A 53 -13.63 5.87 -24.13
CA LYS A 53 -13.50 7.33 -24.04
C LYS A 53 -12.38 7.80 -23.11
N ILE A 54 -11.95 6.98 -22.14
CA ILE A 54 -10.85 7.34 -21.24
C ILE A 54 -9.47 6.92 -21.75
N TYR A 55 -9.41 6.17 -22.85
CA TYR A 55 -8.17 5.68 -23.48
C TYR A 55 -7.88 6.42 -24.79
N GLU A 56 -6.61 6.40 -25.21
CA GLU A 56 -6.17 7.03 -26.45
C GLU A 56 -6.70 6.30 -27.70
N ASP A 57 -6.87 4.98 -27.60
CA ASP A 57 -7.37 4.12 -28.69
C ASP A 57 -8.06 2.85 -28.15
N GLU A 58 -8.51 2.00 -29.07
CA GLU A 58 -9.22 0.75 -28.74
C GLU A 58 -8.36 -0.31 -28.05
N SER A 59 -7.03 -0.17 -28.02
CA SER A 59 -6.14 -1.09 -27.30
C SER A 59 -6.31 -0.99 -25.79
N ALA A 60 -6.84 0.14 -25.29
CA ALA A 60 -7.00 0.43 -23.86
C ALA A 60 -5.70 0.27 -23.03
N THR A 61 -4.54 0.46 -23.67
CA THR A 61 -3.22 0.38 -23.02
C THR A 61 -2.70 1.71 -22.51
N THR A 62 -3.25 2.82 -23.00
CA THR A 62 -2.85 4.19 -22.65
C THR A 62 -4.07 5.06 -22.38
N TYR A 63 -4.09 5.74 -21.23
CA TYR A 63 -5.12 6.70 -20.85
C TYR A 63 -4.94 8.04 -21.55
N THR A 64 -6.05 8.72 -21.85
CA THR A 64 -6.01 10.11 -22.33
C THR A 64 -5.43 11.04 -21.27
N TYR A 65 -4.77 12.12 -21.72
CA TYR A 65 -4.26 13.16 -20.81
C TYR A 65 -5.36 13.79 -19.95
N ALA A 66 -6.55 14.02 -20.51
CA ALA A 66 -7.70 14.57 -19.79
C ALA A 66 -8.13 13.65 -18.63
N TRP A 67 -8.14 12.33 -18.84
CA TRP A 67 -8.39 11.38 -17.76
C TRP A 67 -7.27 11.42 -16.70
N CYS A 68 -6.01 11.49 -17.12
CA CYS A 68 -4.88 11.53 -16.20
C CYS A 68 -4.92 12.77 -15.27
N GLU A 69 -5.25 13.95 -15.80
CA GLU A 69 -5.36 15.17 -14.98
C GLU A 69 -6.51 15.08 -13.97
N GLU A 70 -7.69 14.59 -14.39
CA GLU A 70 -8.81 14.40 -13.48
C GLU A 70 -8.52 13.32 -12.42
N HIS A 71 -7.87 12.23 -12.81
CA HIS A 71 -7.43 11.19 -11.87
C HIS A 71 -6.39 11.72 -10.89
N LYS A 72 -5.42 12.52 -11.34
CA LYS A 72 -4.44 13.18 -10.47
C LYS A 72 -5.12 14.08 -9.44
N ARG A 73 -6.12 14.86 -9.85
CA ARG A 73 -6.91 15.70 -8.94
C ARG A 73 -7.58 14.87 -7.85
N LYS A 74 -8.22 13.76 -8.21
CA LYS A 74 -8.83 12.82 -7.26
C LYS A 74 -7.82 12.16 -6.33
N VAL A 75 -6.68 11.74 -6.87
CA VAL A 75 -5.58 11.12 -6.11
C VAL A 75 -5.00 12.09 -5.09
N LEU A 76 -4.74 13.34 -5.47
CA LEU A 76 -4.22 14.36 -4.56
C LEU A 76 -5.25 14.74 -3.50
N PHE A 77 -6.53 14.78 -3.86
CA PHE A 77 -7.59 14.97 -2.88
C PHE A 77 -7.66 13.81 -1.86
N ASN A 78 -7.59 12.54 -2.31
CA ASN A 78 -7.48 11.39 -1.41
C ASN A 78 -6.22 11.44 -0.52
N PHE A 79 -5.10 11.93 -1.05
CA PHE A 79 -3.88 12.13 -0.27
C PHE A 79 -4.11 13.13 0.85
N ASP A 80 -4.67 14.29 0.53
CA ASP A 80 -4.95 15.37 1.49
C ASP A 80 -5.90 14.88 2.60
N LEU A 81 -6.95 14.12 2.25
CA LEU A 81 -7.84 13.47 3.21
C LEU A 81 -7.12 12.50 4.15
N ASN A 82 -6.23 11.66 3.60
CA ASN A 82 -5.45 10.72 4.41
C ASN A 82 -4.49 11.44 5.35
N MET A 83 -3.86 12.54 4.91
CA MET A 83 -2.97 13.33 5.76
C MET A 83 -3.71 13.97 6.93
N LYS A 84 -4.86 14.61 6.68
CA LYS A 84 -5.74 15.12 7.75
C LYS A 84 -6.17 14.00 8.71
N PHE A 85 -6.51 12.82 8.18
CA PHE A 85 -6.83 11.67 9.01
C PHE A 85 -5.64 11.24 9.88
N PHE A 86 -4.43 11.16 9.34
CA PHE A 86 -3.24 10.79 10.12
C PHE A 86 -2.94 11.78 11.23
N GLU A 87 -3.04 13.08 10.95
CA GLU A 87 -2.86 14.15 11.93
C GLU A 87 -3.87 14.09 13.09
N SER A 88 -5.05 13.50 12.85
CA SER A 88 -6.08 13.33 13.89
C SER A 88 -5.84 12.14 14.84
N LEU A 89 -4.88 11.26 14.53
CA LEU A 89 -4.63 10.06 15.31
C LEU A 89 -3.82 10.35 16.58
N ALA A 90 -4.21 9.72 17.69
CA ALA A 90 -3.51 9.84 18.97
C ALA A 90 -2.25 8.95 19.01
N HIS A 91 -1.08 9.57 19.05
CA HIS A 91 0.22 8.87 19.09
C HIS A 91 0.41 8.00 20.35
N ASP A 92 -0.17 8.39 21.48
CA ASP A 92 -0.08 7.61 22.71
C ASP A 92 -0.92 6.32 22.61
N GLU A 93 -2.11 6.41 22.01
CA GLU A 93 -2.95 5.25 21.70
C GLU A 93 -2.26 4.32 20.71
N PHE A 94 -1.68 4.88 19.64
CA PHE A 94 -0.90 4.13 18.66
C PHE A 94 0.26 3.35 19.31
N SER A 95 1.02 4.03 20.17
CA SER A 95 2.14 3.41 20.90
C SER A 95 1.68 2.28 21.82
N LYS A 96 0.57 2.49 22.55
CA LYS A 96 -0.03 1.47 23.43
C LYS A 96 -0.47 0.21 22.66
N GLU A 97 -0.94 0.35 21.42
CA GLU A 97 -1.30 -0.83 20.60
C GLU A 97 -0.07 -1.66 20.21
N ILE A 98 1.03 -1.00 19.84
CA ILE A 98 2.30 -1.69 19.54
C ILE A 98 2.82 -2.42 20.77
N ASP A 99 2.79 -1.79 21.94
CA ASP A 99 3.20 -2.42 23.20
C ASP A 99 2.32 -3.64 23.53
N ARG A 100 1.00 -3.52 23.35
CA ARG A 100 0.05 -4.61 23.57
C ARG A 100 0.32 -5.76 22.60
N PHE A 101 0.60 -5.45 21.34
CA PHE A 101 0.96 -6.44 20.33
C PHE A 101 2.23 -7.21 20.73
N LEU A 102 3.30 -6.51 21.11
CA LEU A 102 4.57 -7.11 21.50
C LEU A 102 4.48 -7.95 22.77
N LYS A 103 3.63 -7.55 23.74
CA LYS A 103 3.35 -8.35 24.95
C LYS A 103 2.71 -9.70 24.62
N LYS A 104 1.81 -9.72 23.62
CA LYS A 104 1.13 -10.96 23.19
C LYS A 104 1.97 -11.78 22.21
N ASN A 105 2.80 -11.14 21.40
CA ASN A 105 3.56 -11.75 20.32
C ASN A 105 5.07 -11.59 20.55
N ASN A 106 5.58 -12.23 21.60
CA ASN A 106 6.95 -12.07 22.09
C ASN A 106 8.05 -12.45 21.06
N ALA A 107 7.70 -13.22 20.03
CA ALA A 107 8.59 -13.62 18.94
C ALA A 107 8.94 -12.44 18.01
N PHE A 108 8.07 -11.42 17.91
CA PHE A 108 8.41 -10.20 17.19
C PHE A 108 9.46 -9.41 17.97
N LYS A 109 10.52 -9.05 17.27
CA LYS A 109 11.59 -8.18 17.78
C LYS A 109 11.78 -7.00 16.86
N GLU A 110 12.07 -5.85 17.44
CA GLU A 110 12.52 -4.70 16.66
C GLU A 110 13.90 -4.99 16.06
N ILE A 111 14.05 -4.76 14.76
CA ILE A 111 15.31 -4.90 14.05
C ILE A 111 15.81 -3.53 13.61
N THR A 112 17.04 -3.20 14.00
CA THR A 112 17.72 -1.95 13.60
C THR A 112 18.61 -2.16 12.37
N ASN A 113 18.70 -3.38 11.87
CA ASN A 113 19.52 -3.75 10.72
C ASN A 113 18.82 -4.83 9.87
N LEU A 114 18.38 -4.47 8.66
CA LEU A 114 17.71 -5.39 7.72
C LEU A 114 18.61 -6.53 7.24
N ASN A 115 19.94 -6.43 7.40
CA ASN A 115 20.84 -7.54 7.07
C ASN A 115 20.61 -8.74 8.00
N LEU A 116 20.03 -8.56 9.20
CA LEU A 116 19.62 -9.66 10.07
C LEU A 116 18.52 -10.54 9.46
N ALA A 117 17.80 -10.02 8.47
CA ALA A 117 16.69 -10.67 7.77
C ALA A 117 17.05 -11.13 6.34
N ILE A 118 18.34 -11.17 5.99
CA ILE A 118 18.78 -11.62 4.67
C ILE A 118 18.44 -13.10 4.45
N GLY A 119 17.67 -13.39 3.39
CA GLY A 119 17.26 -14.76 3.06
C GLY A 119 16.30 -15.40 4.07
N LYS A 120 15.83 -14.66 5.10
CA LYS A 120 14.93 -15.19 6.12
C LYS A 120 13.47 -15.01 5.74
N SER A 121 12.72 -16.08 5.93
CA SER A 121 11.27 -16.11 5.87
C SER A 121 10.64 -15.60 7.17
N GLY A 122 9.41 -15.12 7.10
CA GLY A 122 8.59 -14.81 8.27
C GLY A 122 7.69 -13.59 8.05
N TYR A 123 7.34 -12.95 9.16
CA TYR A 123 6.45 -11.79 9.18
C TYR A 123 7.22 -10.53 9.59
N TYR A 124 6.80 -9.40 9.04
CA TYR A 124 7.39 -8.10 9.34
C TYR A 124 6.30 -7.04 9.48
N ILE A 125 6.61 -6.04 10.30
CA ILE A 125 5.76 -4.88 10.54
C ILE A 125 6.59 -3.65 10.23
N LEU A 126 6.12 -2.84 9.29
CA LEU A 126 6.65 -1.51 9.02
C LEU A 126 5.82 -0.51 9.82
N ILE A 127 6.47 0.22 10.71
CA ILE A 127 5.84 1.24 11.54
C ILE A 127 6.23 2.60 10.95
N LEU A 128 5.21 3.42 10.70
CA LEU A 128 5.31 4.76 10.14
C LEU A 128 4.83 5.75 11.23
N ASP A 129 5.70 6.03 12.20
CA ASP A 129 5.32 6.74 13.44
C ASP A 129 4.67 8.10 13.17
N GLU A 130 5.19 8.86 12.20
CA GLU A 130 4.67 10.18 11.81
C GLU A 130 3.21 10.15 11.35
N TYR A 131 2.74 9.00 10.84
CA TYR A 131 1.39 8.85 10.31
C TYR A 131 0.48 8.03 11.25
N CYS A 132 1.01 7.56 12.38
CA CYS A 132 0.39 6.53 13.22
C CYS A 132 -0.10 5.33 12.39
N GLN A 133 0.71 4.87 11.43
CA GLN A 133 0.34 3.77 10.53
C GLN A 133 1.26 2.57 10.68
N ILE A 134 0.67 1.39 10.53
CA ILE A 134 1.31 0.08 10.56
C ILE A 134 0.96 -0.67 9.28
N TYR A 135 1.98 -1.23 8.64
CA TYR A 135 1.81 -2.22 7.59
C TYR A 135 2.37 -3.55 8.05
N ILE A 136 1.58 -4.60 7.94
CA ILE A 136 1.98 -5.97 8.24
C ILE A 136 2.11 -6.73 6.93
N GLY A 137 3.20 -7.47 6.79
CA GLY A 137 3.41 -8.33 5.65
C GLY A 137 4.13 -9.62 6.02
N THR A 138 4.07 -10.57 5.10
CA THR A 138 4.85 -11.81 5.15
C THR A 138 5.71 -11.97 3.90
N ALA A 139 6.84 -12.67 4.03
CA ALA A 139 7.73 -12.93 2.90
C ALA A 139 8.67 -14.10 3.16
N LYS A 140 9.07 -14.81 2.09
CA LYS A 140 10.20 -15.75 2.11
C LYS A 140 11.59 -15.07 2.18
N ASN A 141 11.63 -13.76 2.00
CA ASN A 141 12.84 -12.95 2.14
C ASN A 141 12.41 -11.54 2.55
N ILE A 142 12.37 -11.31 3.87
CA ILE A 142 11.88 -10.07 4.48
C ILE A 142 12.69 -8.87 3.99
N LYS A 143 14.03 -8.93 4.01
CA LYS A 143 14.88 -7.83 3.53
C LYS A 143 14.50 -7.39 2.11
N ARG A 144 14.42 -8.35 1.18
CA ARG A 144 14.05 -8.07 -0.22
C ARG A 144 12.66 -7.46 -0.32
N ARG A 145 11.70 -7.94 0.47
CA ARG A 145 10.32 -7.46 0.43
C ARG A 145 10.19 -6.04 0.98
N VAL A 146 10.80 -5.74 2.12
CA VAL A 146 10.83 -4.39 2.71
C VAL A 146 11.48 -3.40 1.74
N MET A 147 12.65 -3.73 1.21
CA MET A 147 13.33 -2.87 0.22
C MET A 147 12.47 -2.65 -1.03
N SER A 148 11.73 -3.68 -1.47
CA SER A 148 10.79 -3.55 -2.57
C SER A 148 9.65 -2.56 -2.27
N HIS A 149 9.15 -2.50 -1.04
CA HIS A 149 8.12 -1.52 -0.66
C HIS A 149 8.68 -0.09 -0.77
N TRP A 150 9.90 0.13 -0.26
CA TRP A 150 10.55 1.45 -0.31
C TRP A 150 10.87 1.93 -1.73
N SER A 151 11.22 1.01 -2.65
CA SER A 151 11.68 1.36 -3.99
C SER A 151 10.58 1.36 -5.05
N LYS A 152 9.46 0.66 -4.85
CA LYS A 152 8.40 0.57 -5.86
C LYS A 152 7.69 1.91 -6.02
N LYS A 153 7.35 2.24 -7.27
CA LYS A 153 6.34 3.25 -7.61
C LYS A 153 5.00 2.55 -7.70
N LYS A 154 4.03 2.92 -6.86
CA LYS A 154 2.65 2.46 -7.02
C LYS A 154 2.11 2.98 -8.36
N GLN A 155 1.46 2.12 -9.13
CA GLN A 155 0.96 2.51 -10.45
C GLN A 155 -0.08 3.63 -10.32
N PHE A 156 0.02 4.63 -11.20
CA PHE A 156 -0.76 5.87 -11.12
C PHE A 156 -2.26 5.60 -11.16
N ASP A 157 -2.71 4.75 -12.09
CA ASP A 157 -4.08 4.29 -12.25
C ASP A 157 -4.60 3.43 -11.08
N ARG A 158 -3.71 3.03 -10.15
CA ARG A 158 -4.02 2.18 -8.98
C ARG A 158 -3.73 2.86 -7.64
N LEU A 159 -3.54 4.19 -7.64
CA LEU A 159 -3.35 4.98 -6.42
C LEU A 159 -4.64 5.03 -5.59
N ILE A 160 -5.80 5.17 -6.24
CA ILE A 160 -7.11 4.98 -5.62
C ILE A 160 -7.48 3.51 -5.65
N PHE A 161 -7.94 2.98 -4.51
CA PHE A 161 -8.48 1.63 -4.38
C PHE A 161 -9.88 1.68 -3.73
N GLY A 162 -10.92 1.54 -4.56
CA GLY A 162 -12.30 1.85 -4.17
C GLY A 162 -12.66 3.29 -4.53
N SER A 163 -13.27 4.03 -3.59
CA SER A 163 -13.60 5.45 -3.77
C SER A 163 -12.52 6.38 -3.17
N VAL A 164 -12.58 7.66 -3.53
CA VAL A 164 -11.63 8.70 -3.12
C VAL A 164 -11.69 8.93 -1.61
N GLU A 165 -12.86 8.83 -1.01
CA GLU A 165 -13.13 9.06 0.41
C GLU A 165 -12.93 7.78 1.24
N ARG A 166 -12.57 6.67 0.59
CA ARG A 166 -12.41 5.37 1.26
C ARG A 166 -11.08 4.67 1.02
N SER A 167 -10.32 5.15 0.05
CA SER A 167 -9.03 4.59 -0.34
C SER A 167 -7.96 4.91 0.70
N LYS A 168 -7.29 3.87 1.20
CA LYS A 168 -6.07 4.00 2.00
C LYS A 168 -4.85 4.17 1.08
N LEU A 169 -3.86 4.94 1.52
CA LEU A 169 -2.58 5.01 0.82
C LEU A 169 -1.89 3.64 0.81
N SER A 170 -1.35 3.24 -0.34
CA SER A 170 -0.56 2.00 -0.47
C SER A 170 0.69 2.07 0.39
N ILE A 171 1.12 0.97 1.01
CA ILE A 171 2.46 0.90 1.62
C ILE A 171 3.56 1.23 0.59
N ASP A 172 3.39 0.79 -0.66
CA ASP A 172 4.27 1.15 -1.79
C ASP A 172 4.23 2.64 -2.18
N SER A 173 3.45 3.48 -1.50
CA SER A 173 3.47 4.95 -1.65
C SER A 173 4.49 5.58 -0.70
N PHE A 174 4.64 5.01 0.49
CA PHE A 174 5.61 5.45 1.47
C PHE A 174 7.03 5.07 1.02
N ARG A 175 8.00 5.88 1.43
CA ARG A 175 9.40 5.74 1.10
C ARG A 175 10.18 5.20 2.29
N ALA A 176 11.48 5.00 2.10
CA ALA A 176 12.35 4.44 3.12
C ALA A 176 12.30 5.25 4.44
N LEU A 177 12.32 6.58 4.38
CA LEU A 177 12.38 7.42 5.59
C LEU A 177 11.05 7.64 6.28
N ASP A 178 9.94 7.21 5.67
CA ASP A 178 8.66 7.15 6.35
C ASP A 178 8.61 5.97 7.33
N THR A 179 9.45 4.95 7.13
CA THR A 179 9.59 3.82 8.06
C THR A 179 10.53 4.17 9.19
N THR A 180 10.00 4.25 10.40
CA THR A 180 10.71 4.65 11.61
C THR A 180 11.11 3.46 12.47
N ARG A 181 10.31 2.38 12.45
CA ARG A 181 10.62 1.12 13.14
C ARG A 181 10.25 -0.08 12.28
N ILE A 182 10.97 -1.19 12.49
CA ILE A 182 10.67 -2.47 11.84
C ILE A 182 10.63 -3.56 12.91
N LEU A 183 9.50 -4.23 13.06
CA LEU A 183 9.40 -5.45 13.85
C LEU A 183 9.46 -6.65 12.91
N ALA A 184 10.13 -7.73 13.31
CA ALA A 184 10.17 -8.96 12.55
C ALA A 184 10.14 -10.19 13.46
N THR A 185 9.54 -11.26 12.95
CA THR A 185 9.68 -12.62 13.46
C THR A 185 10.08 -13.52 12.30
N PHE A 186 10.98 -14.48 12.57
CA PHE A 186 11.51 -15.38 11.54
C PHE A 186 10.89 -16.76 11.70
N THR A 187 10.30 -17.27 10.62
CA THR A 187 9.66 -18.58 10.56
C THR A 187 9.57 -19.04 9.11
N ASP A 188 9.62 -20.35 8.89
CA ASP A 188 9.42 -20.95 7.57
C ASP A 188 7.93 -21.06 7.20
N GLY A 189 7.04 -21.06 8.21
CA GLY A 189 5.58 -21.01 8.05
C GLY A 189 5.11 -19.59 7.74
N VAL A 190 5.03 -19.26 6.46
CA VAL A 190 4.54 -17.97 5.95
C VAL A 190 3.13 -18.10 5.37
N TYR A 191 2.38 -16.99 5.34
CA TYR A 191 1.02 -16.87 4.79
C TYR A 191 -0.13 -17.51 5.61
N THR A 192 0.14 -18.07 6.78
CA THR A 192 -0.91 -18.70 7.62
C THR A 192 -1.51 -17.74 8.65
N ASP A 193 -0.68 -16.85 9.22
CA ASP A 193 -1.04 -16.08 10.42
C ASP A 193 -1.12 -14.57 10.16
N GLU A 194 -1.01 -14.15 8.89
CA GLU A 194 -0.93 -12.73 8.52
C GLU A 194 -2.19 -11.96 8.96
N ASP A 195 -3.37 -12.56 8.76
CA ASP A 195 -4.63 -11.93 9.17
C ASP A 195 -4.78 -11.84 10.69
N ASP A 196 -4.27 -12.81 11.46
CA ASP A 196 -4.28 -12.75 12.93
C ASP A 196 -3.45 -11.56 13.42
N TYR A 197 -2.28 -11.33 12.83
CA TYR A 197 -1.46 -10.16 13.16
C TYR A 197 -2.11 -8.86 12.69
N ILE A 198 -2.77 -8.84 11.53
CA ILE A 198 -3.50 -7.65 11.08
C ILE A 198 -4.66 -7.33 12.03
N ASN A 199 -5.44 -8.33 12.43
CA ASN A 199 -6.61 -8.16 13.29
C ASN A 199 -6.24 -7.85 14.76
N ALA A 200 -4.96 -7.93 15.13
CA ALA A 200 -4.46 -7.54 16.45
C ALA A 200 -4.38 -6.02 16.66
N PHE A 201 -4.49 -5.23 15.58
CA PHE A 201 -4.46 -3.76 15.61
C PHE A 201 -5.80 -3.15 15.22
N SER A 202 -6.09 -1.96 15.73
CA SER A 202 -7.26 -1.19 15.30
C SER A 202 -7.14 -0.79 13.83
N SER A 203 -8.25 -0.88 13.09
CA SER A 203 -8.32 -0.61 11.65
C SER A 203 -7.83 0.79 11.24
N LYS A 204 -7.94 1.77 12.14
CA LYS A 204 -7.48 3.16 11.95
C LYS A 204 -5.95 3.27 11.82
N PHE A 205 -5.21 2.40 12.50
CA PHE A 205 -3.74 2.38 12.48
C PHE A 205 -3.17 1.48 11.37
N LEU A 206 -4.00 0.80 10.58
CA LEU A 206 -3.54 -0.15 9.56
C LEU A 206 -3.50 0.46 8.15
N ALA A 207 -2.35 0.34 7.49
CA ALA A 207 -2.12 0.69 6.09
C ALA A 207 -2.38 -0.47 5.10
N ASN A 208 -2.62 -1.70 5.60
CA ASN A 208 -3.02 -2.84 4.76
C ASN A 208 -4.31 -2.50 3.99
N ARG A 209 -4.26 -2.64 2.66
CA ARG A 209 -5.40 -2.39 1.74
C ARG A 209 -6.19 -3.64 1.42
N THR A 210 -5.66 -4.81 1.76
CA THR A 210 -6.27 -6.12 1.54
C THR A 210 -6.08 -6.98 2.78
N SER A 211 -6.85 -8.05 2.89
CA SER A 211 -6.54 -9.19 3.78
C SER A 211 -5.16 -9.79 3.45
N GLY A 212 -4.60 -10.53 4.42
CA GLY A 212 -3.37 -11.28 4.26
C GLY A 212 -3.55 -12.54 3.40
N GLY A 213 -2.45 -13.25 3.16
CA GLY A 213 -2.45 -14.54 2.45
C GLY A 213 -2.35 -14.45 0.93
N ILE A 214 -2.42 -15.62 0.27
CA ILE A 214 -2.43 -15.74 -1.19
C ILE A 214 -3.88 -15.58 -1.64
N PRO A 215 -4.23 -14.62 -2.52
CA PRO A 215 -5.59 -14.50 -3.02
C PRO A 215 -5.96 -15.76 -3.81
N GLU A 216 -6.91 -16.56 -3.30
CA GLU A 216 -7.31 -17.85 -3.90
C GLU A 216 -7.86 -17.73 -5.33
N PHE A 217 -8.32 -16.54 -5.74
CA PHE A 217 -9.01 -16.33 -7.04
C PHE A 217 -8.60 -15.04 -7.78
N GLY A 218 -7.35 -14.58 -7.66
CA GLY A 218 -6.85 -13.44 -8.46
C GLY A 218 -7.56 -12.10 -8.17
N GLY A 219 -7.70 -11.23 -9.18
CA GLY A 219 -8.13 -9.83 -9.01
C GLY A 219 -9.50 -9.59 -8.37
N LEU A 220 -10.47 -10.51 -8.55
CA LEU A 220 -11.80 -10.44 -7.93
C LEU A 220 -11.74 -10.67 -6.41
N SER A 221 -10.93 -11.62 -5.96
CA SER A 221 -10.72 -11.87 -4.53
C SER A 221 -10.02 -10.70 -3.82
N ILE A 222 -9.25 -9.88 -4.55
CA ILE A 222 -8.60 -8.68 -4.03
C ILE A 222 -9.63 -7.58 -3.72
N LEU A 223 -10.68 -7.43 -4.55
CA LEU A 223 -11.75 -6.45 -4.33
C LEU A 223 -12.67 -6.87 -3.18
N ALA A 224 -13.01 -8.16 -3.07
CA ALA A 224 -13.82 -8.70 -1.97
C ALA A 224 -13.14 -8.53 -0.60
N ASN A 225 -11.81 -8.55 -0.58
CA ASN A 225 -10.97 -8.40 0.61
C ASN A 225 -10.47 -6.96 0.83
N ALA A 226 -11.04 -5.97 0.13
CA ALA A 226 -10.59 -4.59 0.21
C ALA A 226 -10.83 -4.00 1.61
N LYS A 227 -9.77 -3.48 2.22
CA LYS A 227 -9.82 -2.79 3.51
C LYS A 227 -9.91 -1.28 3.25
N HIS A 228 -11.05 -0.72 3.63
CA HIS A 228 -11.36 0.70 3.46
C HIS A 228 -11.08 1.50 4.72
N ARG A 229 -11.04 2.83 4.58
CA ARG A 229 -11.05 3.81 5.66
C ARG A 229 -12.29 4.70 5.47
N ASN A 230 -12.84 5.29 6.52
CA ASN A 230 -13.80 6.38 6.35
C ASN A 230 -13.03 7.70 6.39
N LEU A 231 -13.03 8.45 5.29
CA LEU A 231 -12.40 9.78 5.20
C LEU A 231 -13.41 10.89 4.94
N GLU A 232 -14.72 10.60 4.93
CA GLU A 232 -15.76 11.58 4.63
C GLU A 232 -15.76 12.74 5.63
N ASP A 233 -15.43 12.47 6.89
CA ASP A 233 -15.32 13.45 7.97
C ASP A 233 -14.14 14.44 7.81
N PHE A 234 -13.26 14.22 6.83
CA PHE A 234 -12.05 15.01 6.60
C PHE A 234 -12.12 15.85 5.30
N ASN A 235 -13.26 15.86 4.62
CA ASN A 235 -13.50 16.67 3.41
C ASN A 235 -13.33 18.17 3.72
#